data_AF-X0Z1D3-F1
#
_entry.id   AF-X0Z1D3-F1
#
_cell.length_a   1.000
_cell.length_b   1.000
_cell.length_c   1.000
_cell.angle_alpha   90.00
_cell.angle_beta   90.00
_cell.angle_gamma   90.00
#
_symmetry.space_group_name_H-M   'P 1'
#
loop_
_entity.id
_entity.type
_entity.pdbx_description
1 polymer ?
#
loop_
_entity_poly.entity_id
_entity_poly.type
_entity_poly.pdbx_seq_one_letter_code
_entity_poly.pdbx_strand_id
1 'polypeptide(L)'
;MSSVKLNKKSLLEKLQAKITLMLGKKISQQDILDKSIEFAYNRLDEFISENLDPPKLTDEIIERIEKNAIDAPLEHPEKSDDELIYGL
;
A
#
# COMPACT_ATOMS: atom_id res chain seq x y z
N MET A 1 -3.89 17.24 8.58
CA MET A 1 -3.56 15.97 9.26
C MET A 1 -4.73 15.03 9.09
N SER A 2 -4.55 13.95 8.32
CA SER A 2 -5.59 12.93 8.14
C SER A 2 -5.71 12.11 9.44
N SER A 3 -6.88 12.09 10.06
CA SER A 3 -7.12 11.29 11.26
C SER A 3 -7.49 9.86 10.85
N VAL A 4 -6.53 8.95 10.94
CA VAL A 4 -6.80 7.51 10.73
C VAL A 4 -7.47 6.97 11.99
N LYS A 5 -8.68 6.43 11.85
CA LYS A 5 -9.45 5.88 12.97
C LYS A 5 -8.95 4.46 13.28
N LEU A 6 -8.15 4.32 14.34
CA LEU A 6 -7.56 3.04 14.71
C LEU A 6 -8.54 2.19 15.55
N ASN A 7 -9.23 1.25 14.90
CA ASN A 7 -10.23 0.41 15.56
C ASN A 7 -9.63 -0.62 16.55
N LYS A 8 -8.33 -0.94 16.43
CA LYS A 8 -7.64 -1.97 17.24
C LYS A 8 -6.65 -1.37 18.26
N LYS A 9 -7.06 -0.32 18.98
CA LYS A 9 -6.18 0.38 19.95
C LYS A 9 -5.57 -0.55 21.01
N SER A 10 -6.34 -1.51 21.52
CA SER A 10 -5.87 -2.50 22.49
C SER A 10 -4.76 -3.42 21.94
N LEU A 11 -4.77 -3.69 20.63
CA LEU A 11 -3.72 -4.46 19.97
C LEU A 11 -2.42 -3.65 19.90
N LEU A 12 -2.53 -2.36 19.57
CA LEU A 12 -1.37 -1.45 19.53
C LEU A 12 -0.71 -1.30 20.90
N GLU A 13 -1.50 -1.21 21.97
CA GLU A 13 -1.00 -1.17 23.35
C GLU A 13 -0.25 -2.45 23.73
N LYS A 14 -0.79 -3.62 23.36
CA LYS A 14 -0.11 -4.91 23.58
C LYS A 14 1.18 -5.01 22.76
N LEU A 15 1.16 -4.54 21.51
CA LEU A 15 2.33 -4.52 20.65
C LEU A 15 3.44 -3.63 21.24
N GLN A 16 3.08 -2.43 21.71
CA GLN A 16 3.99 -1.53 22.39
C GLN A 16 4.60 -2.17 23.65
N ALA A 17 3.79 -2.82 24.47
CA ALA A 17 4.28 -3.52 25.67
C ALA A 17 5.27 -4.64 25.29
N LYS A 18 4.94 -5.46 24.29
CA LYS A 18 5.81 -6.54 23.82
C LYS A 18 7.14 -6.02 23.27
N ILE A 19 7.11 -4.98 22.45
CA ILE A 19 8.32 -4.35 21.90
C ILE A 19 9.15 -3.73 23.02
N THR A 20 8.52 -3.07 23.99
CA THR A 20 9.20 -2.47 25.14
C THR A 20 9.89 -3.54 25.99
N LEU A 21 9.24 -4.69 26.22
CA LEU A 21 9.84 -5.83 26.93
C LEU A 21 11.04 -6.42 26.18
N MET A 22 10.96 -6.53 24.85
CA MET A 22 12.06 -7.08 24.04
C MET A 22 13.26 -6.13 23.92
N LEU A 23 13.01 -4.82 23.76
CA LEU A 23 14.06 -3.82 23.57
C LEU A 23 14.58 -3.22 24.88
N GLY A 24 13.87 -3.43 26.00
CA GLY A 24 14.17 -2.80 27.29
C GLY A 24 13.98 -1.28 27.30
N LYS A 25 13.38 -0.70 26.25
CA LYS A 25 13.19 0.75 26.07
C LYS A 25 11.77 1.04 25.63
N LYS A 26 11.17 2.09 26.21
CA LYS A 26 9.83 2.54 25.84
C LYS A 26 9.88 3.22 24.48
N ILE A 27 9.16 2.65 23.52
CA ILE A 27 8.92 3.23 22.20
C ILE A 27 7.53 3.91 22.17
N SER A 28 7.35 4.98 21.39
CA SER A 28 6.04 5.62 21.27
C SER A 28 5.11 4.82 20.34
N GLN A 29 3.80 5.02 20.50
CA GLN A 29 2.82 4.39 19.59
C GLN A 29 2.95 4.93 18.16
N GLN A 30 3.31 6.20 18.00
CA GLN A 30 3.53 6.81 16.71
C GLN A 30 4.73 6.16 16.00
N ASP A 31 5.86 5.98 16.70
CA ASP A 31 7.05 5.33 16.12
C ASP A 31 6.75 3.90 15.65
N ILE A 32 5.92 3.17 16.40
CA ILE A 32 5.49 1.82 16.01
C ILE A 32 4.67 1.88 14.72
N LEU A 33 3.72 2.82 14.63
CA LEU A 33 2.89 2.97 13.44
C LEU A 33 3.72 3.36 12.22
N ASP A 34 4.60 4.35 12.36
CA ASP A 34 5.46 4.82 11.28
C ASP A 34 6.33 3.68 10.74
N LYS A 35 6.98 2.92 11.63
CA LYS A 35 7.76 1.74 11.24
C LYS A 35 6.92 0.62 10.65
N SER A 36 5.67 0.47 11.09
CA SER A 36 4.77 -0.56 10.54
C SER A 36 4.34 -0.20 9.12
N ILE A 37 4.12 1.10 8.85
CA ILE A 37 3.81 1.60 7.51
C ILE A 37 5.03 1.41 6.60
N GLU A 38 6.22 1.82 7.03
CA GLU A 38 7.47 1.59 6.27
C GLU A 38 7.68 0.10 5.97
N PHE A 39 7.47 -0.76 6.96
CA PHE A 39 7.60 -2.21 6.79
C PHE A 39 6.60 -2.77 5.78
N ALA A 40 5.33 -2.35 5.85
CA ALA A 40 4.30 -2.77 4.90
C ALA A 40 4.58 -2.24 3.49
N TYR A 41 5.06 -1.00 3.37
CA TYR A 41 5.42 -0.40 2.09
C TYR A 41 6.59 -1.12 1.43
N ASN A 42 7.65 -1.43 2.19
CA ASN A 42 8.82 -2.16 1.68
C ASN A 42 8.50 -3.61 1.28
N ARG A 43 7.38 -4.17 1.77
CA ARG A 43 6.91 -5.52 1.47
C ARG A 43 5.50 -5.47 0.88
N LEU A 44 5.26 -4.50 0.00
CA LEU A 44 3.93 -4.21 -0.53
C LEU A 44 3.31 -5.44 -1.20
N ASP A 45 4.06 -6.17 -2.01
CA ASP A 45 3.55 -7.36 -2.71
C ASP A 45 3.07 -8.44 -1.73
N GLU A 46 3.88 -8.72 -0.71
CA GLU A 46 3.52 -9.67 0.35
C GLU A 46 2.31 -9.18 1.14
N PHE A 47 2.30 -7.90 1.51
CA PHE A 47 1.20 -7.27 2.22
C PHE A 47 -0.12 -7.38 1.44
N ILE A 48 -0.10 -7.09 0.13
CA ILE A 48 -1.26 -7.24 -0.75
C ILE A 48 -1.69 -8.70 -0.78
N SER A 49 -0.79 -9.63 -1.08
CA SER A 49 -1.13 -11.05 -1.23
C SER A 49 -1.70 -11.70 0.04
N GLU A 50 -1.24 -11.29 1.22
CA GLU A 50 -1.64 -11.90 2.49
C GLU A 50 -2.89 -11.25 3.11
N ASN A 51 -3.12 -9.96 2.84
CA ASN A 51 -4.13 -9.17 3.56
C ASN A 51 -5.25 -8.64 2.66
N LEU A 52 -5.03 -8.59 1.36
CA LEU A 52 -6.00 -8.11 0.38
C LEU A 52 -6.35 -9.24 -0.58
N ASP A 53 -7.64 -9.42 -0.85
CA ASP A 53 -8.08 -10.34 -1.90
C ASP A 53 -8.01 -9.54 -3.21
N PRO A 54 -7.00 -9.76 -4.08
CA PRO A 54 -6.93 -9.04 -5.34
C PRO A 54 -8.17 -9.40 -6.17
N PRO A 55 -8.73 -8.43 -6.92
CA PRO A 55 -9.86 -8.72 -7.78
C PRO A 55 -9.48 -9.87 -8.74
N LYS A 56 -10.22 -10.97 -8.66
CA LYS A 56 -10.03 -12.08 -9.59
C LYS A 56 -10.39 -11.60 -10.99
N LEU A 57 -9.55 -11.92 -11.97
CA LEU A 57 -9.89 -11.78 -13.38
C LEU A 57 -11.07 -12.71 -13.67
N THR A 58 -12.27 -12.14 -13.72
CA THR A 58 -13.46 -12.81 -14.22
C THR A 58 -13.53 -12.64 -15.73
N ASP A 59 -14.25 -13.54 -16.40
CA ASP A 59 -14.47 -13.46 -17.85
C ASP A 59 -15.10 -12.12 -18.25
N GLU A 60 -15.97 -11.55 -17.42
CA GLU A 60 -16.55 -10.22 -17.62
C GLU A 60 -15.51 -9.08 -17.59
N ILE A 61 -14.50 -9.17 -16.70
CA ILE A 61 -13.42 -8.18 -16.62
C ILE A 61 -12.50 -8.32 -17.85
N ILE A 62 -12.19 -9.55 -18.26
CA ILE A 62 -11.37 -9.82 -19.45
C ILE A 62 -12.08 -9.27 -20.69
N GLU A 63 -13.35 -9.62 -20.90
CA GLU A 63 -14.13 -9.17 -22.05
C GLU A 63 -14.28 -7.64 -22.06
N ARG A 64 -14.40 -7.02 -20.88
CA ARG A 64 -14.41 -5.55 -20.77
C ARG A 64 -13.06 -4.94 -21.14
N ILE A 65 -11.94 -5.51 -20.71
CA ILE A 65 -10.61 -5.03 -21.05
C ILE A 65 -10.38 -5.16 -22.56
N GLU A 66 -10.70 -6.32 -23.16
CA GLU A 66 -10.55 -6.56 -24.59
C GLU A 66 -11.40 -5.60 -25.43
N LYS A 67 -12.66 -5.33 -25.03
CA LYS A 67 -13.55 -4.38 -25.72
C LYS A 67 -13.08 -2.93 -25.63
N ASN A 68 -12.32 -2.57 -24.59
CA ASN A 68 -11.79 -1.22 -24.40
C ASN A 68 -10.34 -1.08 -24.84
N ALA A 69 -9.70 -2.16 -25.33
CA ALA A 69 -8.38 -2.10 -25.91
C ALA A 69 -8.46 -1.30 -27.21
N ILE A 70 -7.94 -0.07 -27.18
CA ILE A 70 -7.84 0.80 -28.34
C ILE A 70 -6.36 0.96 -28.65
N ASP A 71 -5.97 0.64 -29.87
CA ASP A 71 -4.63 0.95 -30.39
C ASP A 71 -4.58 2.44 -30.75
N ALA A 72 -4.31 3.27 -29.73
CA ALA A 72 -4.19 4.71 -29.89
C ALA A 72 -2.72 5.09 -30.15
N PRO A 73 -2.44 5.99 -31.09
CA PRO A 73 -1.09 6.46 -31.33
C PRO A 73 -0.57 7.22 -30.09
N LEU A 74 0.69 7.00 -29.72
CA LEU A 74 1.35 7.82 -28.70
C LEU A 74 1.56 9.24 -29.25
N GLU A 75 0.93 10.22 -28.62
CA GLU A 75 1.13 11.65 -28.92
C GLU A 75 2.52 12.15 -28.53
N HIS A 76 3.15 11.52 -27.53
CA HIS A 76 4.47 11.88 -26.99
C HIS A 76 5.39 10.66 -26.89
N PRO A 77 5.89 10.12 -28.01
CA PRO A 77 6.78 8.96 -28.00
C PRO A 77 8.14 9.23 -27.32
N GLU A 78 8.51 10.50 -27.17
CA GLU A 78 9.81 10.94 -26.64
C GLU A 78 9.85 11.14 -25.11
N LYS A 79 8.69 11.04 -24.43
CA LYS A 79 8.58 11.24 -22.98
C LYS A 79 7.79 10.13 -22.33
N SER A 80 8.19 9.75 -21.12
CA SER A 80 7.42 8.84 -20.29
C SER A 80 6.19 9.52 -19.67
N ASP A 81 5.20 8.71 -19.28
CA ASP A 81 4.04 9.17 -18.54
C ASP A 81 4.45 9.86 -17.22
N ASP A 82 5.51 9.37 -16.57
CA ASP A 82 6.01 9.96 -15.34
C ASP A 82 6.61 11.35 -15.56
N GLU A 83 7.35 11.57 -16.65
CA GLU A 83 7.86 12.90 -17.04
C GLU A 83 6.72 13.85 -17.42
N LEU A 84 5.65 13.35 -18.05
CA LEU A 84 4.51 14.17 -18.48
C LEU A 84 3.59 14.55 -17.33
N ILE A 85 3.33 13.62 -16.41
CA ILE A 85 2.35 13.78 -15.33
C ILE A 85 3.00 14.37 -14.08
N TYR A 86 4.21 13.91 -13.74
CA TYR A 86 4.88 14.25 -12.49
C TYR A 86 6.09 15.17 -12.69
N GLY A 87 6.59 15.34 -13.92
CA GLY A 87 7.74 16.20 -14.21
C GLY A 87 9.04 15.70 -13.57
N LEU A 88 9.14 14.38 -13.37
CA LEU A 88 10.30 13.69 -12.80
C LEU A 88 11.35 13.39 -13.86
#